data_AF-A0A1V5B9D9-F1
#
_entry.id   AF-A0A1V5B9D9-F1
#
_cell.length_a   1.000
_cell.length_b   1.000
_cell.length_c   1.000
_cell.angle_alpha   90.00
_cell.angle_beta   90.00
_cell.angle_gamma   90.00
#
_symmetry.space_group_name_H-M   'P 1'
#
loop_
_entity.id
_entity.type
_entity.pdbx_description
1 polymer ?
#
loop_
_entity_poly.entity_id
_entity_poly.type
_entity_poly.pdbx_seq_one_letter_code
_entity_poly.pdbx_strand_id
1 'polypeptide(L)'
;MATFTIAPPRDVRTARTGAVKTYIAGGRIPFGAAVIRAGAGKVKAAILEDTDLVIGFALEDEETHLYSGFYESGEPVPVALTGTVNGLMIAIDDYDLLEGDYLEVADITSGTNTSELGLLAEAGNHAGETKTLHTVAQLLEDLALKDETYKAPASTPTAGTNTIAMTSGDPTIMGLHVGDYILIRDSDGNAAGQVNRITAISDNGSTASLTVLIPISVAAADYVHAIRQAEVLIVK
;
A
#
# COMPACT_ATOMS: atom_id res chain seq x y z
N MET A 1 13.40 -14.56 -21.76
CA MET A 1 12.63 -14.50 -20.51
C MET A 1 13.56 -13.96 -19.44
N ALA A 2 13.39 -12.71 -19.04
CA ALA A 2 14.09 -12.17 -17.88
C ALA A 2 13.46 -12.80 -16.63
N THR A 3 14.27 -13.42 -15.78
CA THR A 3 13.82 -13.99 -14.51
C THR A 3 13.75 -12.85 -13.51
N PHE A 4 12.58 -12.23 -13.38
CA PHE A 4 12.34 -11.27 -12.30
C PHE A 4 12.35 -12.03 -10.97
N THR A 5 13.35 -11.71 -10.14
CA THR A 5 13.47 -12.24 -8.79
C THR A 5 12.70 -11.29 -7.89
N ILE A 6 11.77 -11.81 -7.08
CA ILE A 6 11.07 -11.00 -6.08
C ILE A 6 12.14 -10.36 -5.19
N ALA A 7 12.19 -9.03 -5.16
CA ALA A 7 13.21 -8.31 -4.42
C ALA A 7 13.15 -8.69 -2.93
N PRO A 8 14.30 -8.88 -2.25
CA PRO A 8 14.32 -9.16 -0.83
C PRO A 8 13.66 -8.01 -0.04
N PRO A 9 13.11 -8.29 1.16
CA PRO A 9 12.44 -7.29 1.97
C PRO A 9 13.37 -6.10 2.20
N ARG A 10 12.96 -4.93 1.72
CA ARG A 10 13.61 -3.67 2.08
C ARG A 10 13.12 -3.29 3.47
N ASP A 11 14.02 -2.83 4.34
CA ASP A 11 13.58 -2.07 5.50
C ASP A 11 12.63 -0.99 4.98
N VAL A 12 11.46 -0.86 5.62
CA VAL A 12 10.31 -0.07 5.18
C VAL A 12 10.59 1.44 5.32
N ARG A 13 11.70 1.89 4.77
CA ARG A 13 12.19 3.24 4.92
C ARG A 13 11.76 4.06 3.74
N THR A 14 10.93 5.07 3.99
CA THR A 14 10.64 6.08 2.98
C THR A 14 11.78 7.09 2.96
N ALA A 15 12.90 6.71 2.34
CA ALA A 15 13.98 7.65 2.04
C ALA A 15 13.42 8.80 1.17
N ARG A 16 14.01 10.00 1.28
CA ARG A 16 13.55 11.12 0.46
C ARG A 16 14.63 12.08 0.01
N THR A 17 14.34 12.74 -1.10
CA THR A 17 15.01 13.98 -1.54
C THR A 17 13.98 15.11 -1.62
N GLY A 18 14.38 16.39 -1.61
CA GLY A 18 13.46 17.53 -1.85
C GLY A 18 12.89 18.25 -0.62
N ALA A 19 11.69 18.83 -0.73
CA ALA A 19 11.07 19.63 0.33
C ALA A 19 10.10 18.81 1.19
N VAL A 20 10.10 19.04 2.50
CA VAL A 20 9.16 18.40 3.45
C VAL A 20 8.37 19.44 4.21
N LYS A 21 7.11 19.11 4.47
CA LYS A 21 6.25 19.84 5.39
C LYS A 21 5.53 18.87 6.31
N THR A 22 5.36 19.28 7.56
CA THR A 22 4.61 18.51 8.55
C THR A 22 3.14 18.92 8.57
N TYR A 23 2.27 17.93 8.70
CA TYR A 23 0.83 18.08 8.87
C TYR A 23 0.35 17.23 10.05
N ILE A 24 -0.93 17.30 10.40
CA ILE A 24 -1.54 16.40 11.39
C ILE A 24 -2.34 15.31 10.66
N ALA A 25 -2.16 14.06 11.06
CA ALA A 25 -2.93 12.94 10.55
C ALA A 25 -4.42 13.12 10.88
N GLY A 26 -5.27 13.10 9.86
CA GLY A 26 -6.73 13.10 9.99
C GLY A 26 -7.30 11.72 10.30
N GLY A 27 -6.56 10.67 9.95
CA GLY A 27 -6.86 9.26 10.18
C GLY A 27 -5.58 8.45 10.20
N ARG A 28 -5.68 7.12 10.14
CA ARG A 28 -4.50 6.26 10.06
C ARG A 28 -3.86 6.37 8.68
N ILE A 29 -2.54 6.54 8.61
CA ILE A 29 -1.80 6.70 7.34
C ILE A 29 -0.57 5.79 7.36
N PRO A 30 -0.43 4.84 6.42
CA PRO A 30 0.78 4.04 6.32
C PRO A 30 1.95 4.85 5.75
N PHE A 31 3.18 4.49 6.13
CA PHE A 31 4.37 5.14 5.57
C PHE A 31 4.51 4.84 4.07
N GLY A 32 4.84 5.86 3.28
CA GLY A 32 4.90 5.79 1.83
C GLY A 32 3.55 6.01 1.12
N ALA A 33 2.45 6.24 1.85
CA ALA A 33 1.15 6.52 1.24
C ALA A 33 1.12 7.89 0.55
N ALA A 34 0.47 7.97 -0.61
CA ALA A 34 0.05 9.23 -1.19
C ALA A 34 -0.98 9.92 -0.29
N VAL A 35 -0.82 11.22 -0.04
CA VAL A 35 -1.67 11.96 0.89
C VAL A 35 -2.25 13.23 0.26
N ILE A 36 -3.44 13.60 0.76
CA ILE A 36 -4.14 14.83 0.37
C ILE A 36 -4.44 15.69 1.60
N ARG A 37 -4.87 16.94 1.40
CA ARG A 37 -5.37 17.78 2.50
C ARG A 37 -6.79 17.38 2.87
N ALA A 38 -7.00 16.96 4.13
CA ALA A 38 -8.33 16.65 4.66
C ALA A 38 -9.05 17.87 5.26
N GLY A 39 -8.31 18.97 5.52
CA GLY A 39 -8.84 20.16 6.20
C GLY A 39 -7.71 21.04 6.76
N ALA A 40 -8.06 22.03 7.57
CA ALA A 40 -7.10 22.98 8.13
C ALA A 40 -5.98 22.26 8.91
N GLY A 41 -4.77 22.26 8.34
CA GLY A 41 -3.59 21.64 8.94
C GLY A 41 -3.56 20.11 8.95
N LYS A 42 -4.56 19.43 8.35
CA LYS A 42 -4.68 17.96 8.38
C LYS A 42 -4.43 17.31 7.02
N VAL A 43 -3.93 16.08 7.05
CA VAL A 43 -3.76 15.21 5.89
C VAL A 43 -4.41 13.86 6.10
N LYS A 44 -4.80 13.20 5.02
CA LYS A 44 -5.28 11.81 5.01
C LYS A 44 -4.69 11.09 3.81
N ALA A 45 -4.68 9.76 3.84
CA ALA A 45 -4.30 8.97 2.68
C ALA A 45 -5.29 9.24 1.53
N ALA A 46 -4.77 9.27 0.31
CA ALA A 46 -5.57 9.58 -0.87
C ALA A 46 -6.52 8.44 -1.24
N ILE A 47 -7.60 8.81 -1.91
CA ILE A 47 -8.54 7.92 -2.63
C ILE A 47 -8.42 8.21 -4.13
N LEU A 48 -8.97 7.33 -4.97
CA LEU A 48 -8.91 7.47 -6.41
C LEU A 48 -9.42 8.84 -6.90
N GLU A 49 -10.53 9.32 -6.34
CA GLU A 49 -11.14 10.60 -6.73
C GLU A 49 -10.32 11.82 -6.33
N ASP A 50 -9.36 11.65 -5.41
CA ASP A 50 -8.47 12.72 -4.93
C ASP A 50 -7.13 12.73 -5.66
N THR A 51 -6.98 11.95 -6.74
CA THR A 51 -5.69 11.75 -7.40
C THR A 51 -5.05 13.06 -7.86
N ASP A 52 -5.81 13.97 -8.44
CA ASP A 52 -5.35 15.31 -8.86
C ASP A 52 -5.12 16.28 -7.67
N LEU A 53 -5.52 15.87 -6.46
CA LEU A 53 -5.39 16.63 -5.22
C LEU A 53 -4.23 16.15 -4.34
N VAL A 54 -3.50 15.12 -4.76
CA VAL A 54 -2.36 14.58 -4.01
C VAL A 54 -1.30 15.66 -3.85
N ILE A 55 -0.92 15.90 -2.59
CA ILE A 55 0.05 16.95 -2.25
C ILE A 55 1.47 16.41 -2.06
N GLY A 56 1.61 15.10 -1.91
CA GLY A 56 2.87 14.44 -1.59
C GLY A 56 2.69 13.05 -0.97
N PHE A 57 3.75 12.56 -0.31
CA PHE A 57 3.81 11.23 0.28
C PHE A 57 4.18 11.30 1.76
N ALA A 58 3.53 10.48 2.60
CA ALA A 58 3.88 10.33 4.01
C ALA A 58 5.23 9.63 4.15
N LEU A 59 6.16 10.22 4.88
CA LEU A 59 7.48 9.66 5.11
C LEU A 59 7.50 8.83 6.38
N GLU A 60 8.38 7.84 6.46
CA GLU A 60 8.77 7.27 7.75
C GLU A 60 9.55 8.33 8.57
N ASP A 61 9.30 8.37 9.87
CA ASP A 61 10.15 9.07 10.82
C ASP A 61 10.80 8.08 11.82
N GLU A 62 11.70 8.59 12.65
CA GLU A 62 12.39 7.78 13.67
C GLU A 62 11.59 7.69 14.98
N GLU A 63 10.36 8.21 15.03
CA GLU A 63 9.54 8.22 16.24
C GLU A 63 8.85 6.87 16.47
N THR A 64 8.59 6.56 17.74
CA THR A 64 7.84 5.36 18.11
C THR A 64 6.35 5.65 18.04
N HIS A 65 5.67 4.98 17.11
CA HIS A 65 4.22 5.06 16.94
C HIS A 65 3.47 3.93 17.65
N LEU A 66 2.16 4.10 17.87
CA LEU A 66 1.31 3.04 18.42
C LEU A 66 1.38 1.75 17.58
N TYR A 67 1.39 1.91 16.25
CA TYR A 67 1.58 0.82 15.29
C TYR A 67 2.76 1.17 14.37
N SER A 68 3.85 0.41 14.47
CA SER A 68 5.02 0.60 13.62
C SER A 68 4.65 0.55 12.12
N GLY A 69 5.03 1.59 11.38
CA GLY A 69 4.66 1.76 9.97
C GLY A 69 3.42 2.62 9.72
N PHE A 70 2.80 3.16 10.77
CA PHE A 70 1.58 3.96 10.64
C PHE A 70 1.65 5.20 11.52
N TYR A 71 1.12 6.30 10.98
CA TYR A 71 0.65 7.42 11.79
C TYR A 71 -0.80 7.17 12.19
N GLU A 72 -1.14 7.42 13.45
CA GLU A 72 -2.50 7.48 13.98
C GLU A 72 -3.09 8.89 13.88
N SER A 73 -4.42 8.98 13.97
CA SER A 73 -5.11 10.28 13.96
C SER A 73 -4.58 11.19 15.08
N GLY A 74 -4.21 12.42 14.70
CA GLY A 74 -3.63 13.41 15.61
C GLY A 74 -2.10 13.46 15.64
N GLU A 75 -1.41 12.48 15.05
CA GLU A 75 0.05 12.46 15.01
C GLU A 75 0.62 13.39 13.93
N PRO A 76 1.82 13.95 14.13
CA PRO A 76 2.51 14.74 13.12
C PRO A 76 3.02 13.86 11.98
N VAL A 77 2.65 14.21 10.75
CA VAL A 77 3.03 13.47 9.53
C VAL A 77 4.01 14.32 8.71
N PRO A 78 5.29 13.92 8.57
CA PRO A 78 6.19 14.49 7.59
C PRO A 78 5.78 14.07 6.19
N VAL A 79 5.52 15.05 5.32
CA VAL A 79 5.07 14.83 3.94
C VAL A 79 6.11 15.38 2.97
N ALA A 80 6.66 14.52 2.12
CA ALA A 80 7.49 14.93 0.99
C ALA A 80 6.63 15.53 -0.11
N LEU A 81 6.95 16.75 -0.52
CA LEU A 81 6.19 17.50 -1.52
C LEU A 81 6.82 17.45 -2.92
N THR A 82 8.10 17.08 -3.01
CA THR A 82 8.89 16.99 -4.24
C THR A 82 10.05 16.02 -4.02
N GLY A 83 10.70 15.60 -5.10
CA GLY A 83 11.87 14.73 -5.06
C GLY A 83 11.49 13.26 -5.19
N THR A 84 12.39 12.39 -4.76
CA THR A 84 12.21 10.94 -4.77
C THR A 84 11.77 10.43 -3.41
N VAL A 85 10.91 9.41 -3.37
CA VAL A 85 10.42 8.73 -2.17
C VAL A 85 10.18 7.25 -2.43
N ASN A 86 10.10 6.41 -1.38
CA ASN A 86 9.51 5.07 -1.54
C ASN A 86 7.99 5.12 -1.37
N GLY A 87 7.27 4.93 -2.48
CA GLY A 87 5.80 4.85 -2.49
C GLY A 87 5.31 3.46 -2.10
N LEU A 88 4.02 3.34 -1.79
CA LEU A 88 3.34 2.04 -1.67
C LEU A 88 2.65 1.69 -2.98
N MET A 89 2.90 0.50 -3.51
CA MET A 89 2.34 0.01 -4.78
C MET A 89 1.52 -1.23 -4.52
N ILE A 90 0.49 -1.40 -5.32
CA ILE A 90 -0.37 -2.58 -5.31
C ILE A 90 -0.68 -3.03 -6.73
N ALA A 91 -0.67 -4.34 -6.93
CA ALA A 91 -1.24 -4.94 -8.12
C ALA A 91 -2.72 -5.24 -7.85
N ILE A 92 -3.58 -4.66 -8.69
CA ILE A 92 -5.03 -4.97 -8.69
C ILE A 92 -5.33 -5.96 -9.82
N ASP A 93 -4.59 -5.85 -10.92
CA ASP A 93 -4.59 -6.78 -12.03
C ASP A 93 -3.15 -7.30 -12.26
N ASP A 94 -3.04 -8.34 -13.08
CA ASP A 94 -1.79 -9.04 -13.36
C ASP A 94 -0.93 -8.28 -14.39
N TYR A 95 -0.07 -7.38 -13.91
CA TYR A 95 0.92 -6.68 -14.73
C TYR A 95 2.19 -6.37 -13.93
N ASP A 96 3.30 -6.13 -14.63
CA ASP A 96 4.54 -5.62 -14.05
C ASP A 96 4.60 -4.10 -14.27
N LEU A 97 5.19 -3.38 -13.31
CA LEU A 97 5.54 -1.98 -13.50
C LEU A 97 6.99 -1.86 -13.93
N LEU A 98 7.25 -0.99 -14.89
CA LEU A 98 8.58 -0.75 -15.44
C LEU A 98 9.13 0.61 -14.98
N GLU A 99 10.45 0.71 -14.90
CA GLU A 99 11.12 1.99 -14.70
C GLU A 99 10.64 3.01 -15.74
N GLY A 100 10.24 4.19 -15.28
CA GLY A 100 9.69 5.25 -16.13
C GLY A 100 8.16 5.27 -16.17
N ASP A 101 7.48 4.24 -15.66
CA ASP A 101 6.03 4.19 -15.67
C ASP A 101 5.43 5.29 -14.79
N TYR A 102 4.32 5.87 -15.25
CA TYR A 102 3.57 6.84 -14.47
C TYR A 102 2.56 6.16 -13.57
N LEU A 103 2.41 6.69 -12.35
CA LEU A 103 1.59 6.10 -11.29
C LEU A 103 0.47 7.04 -10.86
N GLU A 104 -0.67 6.47 -10.52
CA GLU A 104 -1.83 7.17 -9.95
C GLU A 104 -2.33 6.47 -8.67
N VAL A 105 -3.26 7.08 -7.94
CA VAL A 105 -3.84 6.43 -6.75
C VAL A 105 -4.66 5.23 -7.21
N ALA A 106 -4.36 4.07 -6.67
CA ALA A 106 -4.94 2.81 -7.11
C ALA A 106 -6.46 2.75 -6.88
N ASP A 107 -7.19 2.27 -7.89
CA ASP A 107 -8.61 1.96 -7.75
C ASP A 107 -8.83 0.63 -7.02
N ILE A 108 -8.70 0.68 -5.71
CA ILE A 108 -8.87 -0.47 -4.82
C ILE A 108 -10.36 -0.73 -4.54
N THR A 109 -11.23 0.15 -5.02
CA THR A 109 -12.65 0.11 -4.72
C THR A 109 -13.37 -0.84 -5.67
N SER A 110 -14.43 -1.45 -5.18
CA SER A 110 -15.37 -2.24 -5.97
C SER A 110 -16.77 -1.78 -5.61
N GLY A 111 -17.09 -0.53 -5.94
CA GLY A 111 -18.39 0.06 -5.66
C GLY A 111 -18.32 1.51 -5.18
N THR A 112 -19.22 1.90 -4.27
CA THR A 112 -19.39 3.30 -3.85
C THR A 112 -18.55 3.73 -2.65
N ASN A 113 -17.71 2.84 -2.11
CA ASN A 113 -16.93 3.12 -0.91
C ASN A 113 -15.48 3.44 -1.25
N THR A 114 -15.03 4.62 -0.84
CA THR A 114 -13.67 5.10 -1.04
C THR A 114 -12.78 4.62 0.10
N SER A 115 -11.68 3.93 -0.24
CA SER A 115 -10.72 3.46 0.77
C SER A 115 -9.53 4.41 0.82
N GLU A 116 -9.41 5.18 1.90
CA GLU A 116 -8.31 6.12 2.16
C GLU A 116 -7.02 5.36 2.48
N LEU A 117 -6.35 4.83 1.45
CA LEU A 117 -5.18 3.95 1.59
C LEU A 117 -3.91 4.53 0.96
N GLY A 118 -4.05 5.42 -0.03
CA GLY A 118 -2.92 6.08 -0.68
C GLY A 118 -1.91 5.14 -1.34
N LEU A 119 -2.36 3.96 -1.79
CA LEU A 119 -1.53 3.05 -2.58
C LEU A 119 -1.55 3.47 -4.04
N LEU A 120 -0.50 3.14 -4.77
CA LEU A 120 -0.32 3.47 -6.18
C LEU A 120 -0.48 2.25 -7.08
N ALA A 121 -0.97 2.51 -8.29
CA ALA A 121 -1.03 1.58 -9.40
C ALA A 121 -0.55 2.29 -10.68
N GLU A 122 -0.38 1.54 -11.77
CA GLU A 122 -0.08 2.14 -13.07
C GLU A 122 -1.15 3.15 -13.48
N ALA A 123 -0.74 4.29 -14.02
CA ALA A 123 -1.67 5.33 -14.45
C ALA A 123 -2.37 4.96 -15.76
N GLY A 124 -3.69 5.06 -15.76
CA GLY A 124 -4.51 4.74 -16.93
C GLY A 124 -4.62 3.24 -17.21
N ASN A 125 -5.05 2.88 -18.43
CA ASN A 125 -5.25 1.47 -18.82
C ASN A 125 -3.93 0.80 -19.22
N HIS A 126 -2.97 0.74 -18.30
CA HIS A 126 -1.67 0.12 -18.52
C HIS A 126 -0.89 0.76 -19.68
N ALA A 127 -0.91 2.09 -19.74
CA ALA A 127 -0.30 2.85 -20.84
C ALA A 127 1.20 3.10 -20.62
N GLY A 128 1.78 2.56 -19.55
CA GLY A 128 3.19 2.56 -19.11
C GLY A 128 3.77 3.96 -18.99
N GLU A 129 3.95 4.60 -20.12
CA GLU A 129 4.85 5.73 -20.31
C GLU A 129 4.10 7.07 -20.54
N THR A 130 2.76 7.06 -20.57
CA THR A 130 1.99 8.27 -20.86
C THR A 130 1.53 8.99 -19.59
N LYS A 131 2.10 10.18 -19.33
CA LYS A 131 1.63 11.05 -18.24
C LYS A 131 0.18 11.49 -18.50
N THR A 132 -0.70 11.26 -17.53
CA THR A 132 -2.10 11.74 -17.54
C THR A 132 -2.26 12.91 -16.57
N LEU A 133 -3.46 13.51 -16.52
CA LEU A 133 -3.78 14.53 -15.50
C LEU A 133 -3.78 13.96 -14.07
N HIS A 134 -3.98 12.65 -13.96
CA HIS A 134 -4.10 11.92 -12.70
C HIS A 134 -2.77 11.29 -12.26
N THR A 135 -1.67 11.52 -12.97
CA THR A 135 -0.37 11.01 -12.53
C THR A 135 0.15 11.75 -11.30
N VAL A 136 0.56 11.01 -10.26
CA VAL A 136 1.12 11.55 -9.00
C VAL A 136 2.61 11.26 -8.82
N ALA A 137 3.10 10.18 -9.43
CA ALA A 137 4.51 9.79 -9.35
C ALA A 137 4.97 9.10 -10.64
N GLN A 138 6.29 9.00 -10.82
CA GLN A 138 6.92 8.21 -11.88
C GLN A 138 7.83 7.18 -11.21
N LEU A 139 7.73 5.92 -11.60
CA LEU A 139 8.52 4.83 -11.06
C LEU A 139 9.98 4.95 -11.49
N LEU A 140 10.91 4.68 -10.58
CA LEU A 140 12.37 4.78 -10.83
C LEU A 140 13.09 3.43 -10.84
N GLU A 141 12.34 2.33 -10.79
CA GLU A 141 12.87 0.98 -10.84
C GLU A 141 11.82 -0.01 -11.36
N ASP A 142 12.25 -1.10 -12.00
CA ASP A 142 11.34 -2.18 -12.37
C ASP A 142 10.76 -2.85 -11.12
N LEU A 143 9.45 -3.08 -11.12
CA LEU A 143 8.75 -3.73 -10.03
C LEU A 143 7.82 -4.84 -10.55
N ALA A 144 8.17 -6.08 -10.21
CA ALA A 144 7.35 -7.24 -10.54
C ALA A 144 6.10 -7.28 -9.66
N LEU A 145 4.93 -7.14 -10.31
CA LEU A 145 3.61 -7.10 -9.67
C LEU A 145 2.65 -8.18 -10.17
N LYS A 146 3.10 -9.03 -11.10
CA LYS A 146 2.44 -10.22 -11.70
C LYS A 146 1.57 -11.11 -10.79
N ASP A 147 0.87 -12.06 -11.42
CA ASP A 147 0.13 -13.17 -10.81
C ASP A 147 0.89 -13.67 -9.59
N GLU A 148 0.18 -13.84 -8.47
CA GLU A 148 0.69 -14.25 -7.15
C GLU A 148 0.92 -13.11 -6.15
N THR A 149 0.76 -11.83 -6.51
CA THR A 149 0.75 -10.74 -5.52
C THR A 149 -0.50 -10.72 -4.66
N TYR A 150 -1.55 -11.48 -4.99
CA TYR A 150 -2.74 -11.63 -4.17
C TYR A 150 -3.24 -13.08 -4.09
N LYS A 151 -3.88 -13.43 -2.98
CA LYS A 151 -4.50 -14.74 -2.74
C LYS A 151 -5.77 -14.58 -1.92
N ALA A 152 -6.72 -15.48 -2.13
CA ALA A 152 -7.87 -15.61 -1.25
C ALA A 152 -7.43 -16.20 0.10
N PRO A 153 -7.93 -15.70 1.24
CA PRO A 153 -7.78 -16.37 2.53
C PRO A 153 -8.32 -17.81 2.48
N ALA A 154 -7.70 -18.72 3.23
CA ALA A 154 -8.21 -20.10 3.37
C ALA A 154 -9.56 -20.18 4.10
N SER A 155 -9.89 -19.13 4.86
CA SER A 155 -11.18 -18.91 5.49
C SER A 155 -11.42 -17.42 5.68
N THR A 156 -12.68 -16.99 5.65
CA THR A 156 -13.06 -15.59 5.88
C THR A 156 -12.41 -15.03 7.15
N PRO A 157 -11.63 -13.94 7.05
CA PRO A 157 -11.01 -13.33 8.22
C PRO A 157 -12.05 -12.78 9.20
N THR A 158 -11.80 -12.97 10.49
CA THR A 158 -12.73 -12.55 11.54
C THR A 158 -12.39 -11.15 12.04
N ALA A 159 -13.36 -10.24 12.00
CA ALA A 159 -13.20 -8.89 12.55
C ALA A 159 -12.82 -8.91 14.05
N GLY A 160 -11.93 -8.01 14.46
CA GLY A 160 -11.39 -7.90 15.81
C GLY A 160 -10.24 -8.87 16.12
N THR A 161 -9.87 -9.74 15.18
CA THR A 161 -8.71 -10.65 15.33
C THR A 161 -7.46 -10.10 14.64
N ASN A 162 -6.31 -10.74 14.87
CA ASN A 162 -5.02 -10.35 14.29
C ASN A 162 -4.42 -11.44 13.40
N THR A 163 -5.21 -12.42 12.96
CA THR A 163 -4.69 -13.58 12.23
C THR A 163 -5.53 -13.84 10.99
N ILE A 164 -4.86 -14.05 9.86
CA ILE A 164 -5.47 -14.43 8.59
C ILE A 164 -4.98 -15.84 8.26
N ALA A 165 -5.92 -16.77 8.08
CA ALA A 165 -5.60 -18.10 7.61
C ALA A 165 -5.39 -18.08 6.09
N MET A 166 -4.28 -18.64 5.64
CA MET A 166 -3.87 -18.76 4.24
C MET A 166 -3.62 -20.23 3.91
N THR A 167 -3.68 -20.60 2.62
CA THR A 167 -3.24 -21.93 2.21
C THR A 167 -1.74 -22.07 2.46
N SER A 168 -1.28 -23.26 2.86
CA SER A 168 0.16 -23.50 3.03
C SER A 168 0.92 -23.17 1.75
N GLY A 169 2.08 -22.52 1.88
CA GLY A 169 2.88 -22.03 0.75
C GLY A 169 2.41 -20.70 0.11
N ASP A 170 1.15 -20.29 0.25
CA ASP A 170 0.65 -19.03 -0.35
C ASP A 170 1.47 -17.81 0.09
N PRO A 171 1.81 -17.60 1.38
CA PRO A 171 2.64 -16.47 1.77
C PRO A 171 4.01 -16.45 1.10
N THR A 172 4.60 -17.63 0.83
CA THR A 172 5.90 -17.73 0.14
C THR A 172 5.76 -17.42 -1.34
N ILE A 173 4.70 -17.92 -1.98
CA ILE A 173 4.37 -17.63 -3.38
C ILE A 173 4.15 -16.12 -3.57
N MET A 174 3.42 -15.50 -2.64
CA MET A 174 3.23 -14.05 -2.59
C MET A 174 4.50 -13.26 -2.20
N GLY A 175 5.60 -13.93 -1.88
CA GLY A 175 6.84 -13.30 -1.44
C GLY A 175 6.68 -12.42 -0.19
N LEU A 176 5.78 -12.80 0.72
CA LEU A 176 5.51 -12.07 1.95
C LEU A 176 6.55 -12.38 3.03
N HIS A 177 6.95 -11.35 3.76
CA HIS A 177 7.86 -11.42 4.89
C HIS A 177 7.30 -10.67 6.09
N VAL A 178 7.85 -10.94 7.27
CA VAL A 178 7.55 -10.15 8.47
C VAL A 178 8.03 -8.71 8.24
N GLY A 179 7.15 -7.75 8.50
CA GLY A 179 7.37 -6.33 8.25
C GLY A 179 6.74 -5.83 6.94
N ASP A 180 6.31 -6.70 6.04
CA ASP A 180 5.67 -6.26 4.79
C ASP A 180 4.28 -5.67 5.06
N TYR A 181 3.90 -4.70 4.22
CA TYR A 181 2.52 -4.25 4.14
C TYR A 181 1.67 -5.23 3.33
N ILE A 182 0.43 -5.38 3.74
CA ILE A 182 -0.60 -6.09 3.00
C ILE A 182 -1.88 -5.27 2.96
N LEU A 183 -2.69 -5.47 1.92
CA LEU A 183 -4.07 -5.04 1.87
C LEU A 183 -4.98 -6.23 2.14
N ILE A 184 -5.87 -6.07 3.12
CA ILE A 184 -7.01 -6.96 3.35
C ILE A 184 -8.19 -6.33 2.61
N ARG A 185 -8.64 -6.96 1.52
CA ARG A 185 -9.67 -6.41 0.62
C ARG A 185 -10.94 -7.24 0.67
N ASP A 186 -12.06 -6.56 0.83
CA ASP A 186 -13.40 -7.05 0.53
C ASP A 186 -13.77 -6.49 -0.85
N SER A 187 -13.74 -7.36 -1.86
CA SER A 187 -13.92 -7.01 -3.27
C SER A 187 -15.38 -7.03 -3.71
N ASP A 188 -16.27 -7.68 -2.97
CA ASP A 188 -17.71 -7.71 -3.28
C ASP A 188 -18.56 -6.93 -2.26
N GLY A 189 -17.96 -6.50 -1.14
CA GLY A 189 -18.66 -5.90 -0.02
C GLY A 189 -18.52 -4.40 0.14
N ASN A 190 -19.26 -3.89 1.13
CA ASN A 190 -19.33 -2.47 1.45
C ASN A 190 -18.21 -2.01 2.39
N ALA A 191 -17.29 -2.88 2.80
CA ALA A 191 -16.22 -2.52 3.72
C ALA A 191 -15.01 -1.97 2.95
N ALA A 192 -14.53 -0.79 3.35
CA ALA A 192 -13.26 -0.27 2.85
C ALA A 192 -12.12 -1.25 3.15
N GLY A 193 -11.20 -1.43 2.21
CA GLY A 193 -10.01 -2.27 2.40
C GLY A 193 -9.16 -1.77 3.56
N GLN A 194 -8.36 -2.64 4.16
CA GLN A 194 -7.49 -2.31 5.29
C GLN A 194 -6.03 -2.61 4.97
N VAL A 195 -5.19 -1.58 4.98
CA VAL A 195 -3.72 -1.76 4.98
C VAL A 195 -3.28 -2.22 6.38
N ASN A 196 -2.40 -3.20 6.43
CA ASN A 196 -1.83 -3.74 7.65
C ASN A 196 -0.36 -4.14 7.46
N ARG A 197 0.34 -4.47 8.55
CA ARG A 197 1.70 -5.04 8.49
C ARG A 197 1.77 -6.41 9.10
N ILE A 198 2.56 -7.29 8.48
CA ILE A 198 2.81 -8.65 8.96
C ILE A 198 3.76 -8.61 10.15
N THR A 199 3.39 -9.25 11.26
CA THR A 199 4.23 -9.38 12.46
C THR A 199 4.75 -10.79 12.65
N ALA A 200 4.08 -11.79 12.08
CA ALA A 200 4.56 -13.17 12.04
C ALA A 200 3.96 -13.92 10.86
N ILE A 201 4.71 -14.88 10.34
CA ILE A 201 4.23 -15.89 9.38
C ILE A 201 4.53 -17.25 9.98
N SER A 202 3.52 -18.12 10.04
CA SER A 202 3.68 -19.50 10.48
C SER A 202 3.06 -20.44 9.47
N ASP A 203 3.69 -21.58 9.20
CA ASP A 203 3.18 -22.60 8.29
C ASP A 203 3.38 -23.97 8.93
N ASN A 204 2.32 -24.78 8.94
CA ASN A 204 2.34 -26.13 9.50
C ASN A 204 2.23 -27.24 8.44
N GLY A 205 2.29 -26.89 7.15
CA GLY A 205 2.22 -27.81 6.01
C GLY A 205 0.81 -28.07 5.48
N SER A 206 -0.24 -27.67 6.19
CA SER A 206 -1.63 -27.68 5.67
C SER A 206 -2.24 -26.29 5.61
N THR A 207 -1.84 -25.40 6.52
CA THR A 207 -2.35 -24.04 6.63
C THR A 207 -1.21 -23.13 7.05
N ALA A 208 -1.14 -21.96 6.41
CA ALA A 208 -0.31 -20.86 6.88
C ALA A 208 -1.16 -19.84 7.63
N SER A 209 -0.57 -19.15 8.60
CA SER A 209 -1.19 -18.05 9.33
C SER A 209 -0.32 -16.81 9.22
N LEU A 210 -0.94 -15.73 8.75
CA LEU A 210 -0.38 -14.38 8.78
C LEU A 210 -0.88 -13.68 10.04
N THR A 211 0.02 -13.35 10.95
CA THR A 211 -0.30 -12.46 12.07
C THR A 211 -0.08 -11.02 11.63
N VAL A 212 -1.06 -10.17 11.87
CA VAL A 212 -1.05 -8.76 11.46
C VAL A 212 -1.05 -7.83 12.67
N LEU A 213 -0.48 -6.64 12.51
CA LEU A 213 -0.26 -5.68 13.59
C LEU A 213 -1.55 -5.08 14.14
N ILE A 214 -2.44 -4.64 13.25
CA ILE A 214 -3.70 -3.96 13.62
C ILE A 214 -4.84 -4.99 13.58
N PRO A 215 -5.78 -4.99 14.54
CA PRO A 215 -6.95 -5.86 14.46
C PRO A 215 -7.73 -5.67 13.16
N ILE A 216 -8.18 -6.77 12.57
CA ILE A 216 -8.89 -6.81 11.30
C ILE A 216 -10.25 -6.12 11.46
N SER A 217 -10.56 -5.14 10.64
CA SER A 217 -11.87 -4.46 10.59
C SER A 217 -12.72 -4.89 9.40
N VAL A 218 -12.13 -5.56 8.42
CA VAL A 218 -12.80 -6.06 7.22
C VAL A 218 -13.54 -7.35 7.57
N ALA A 219 -14.88 -7.33 7.48
CA ALA A 219 -15.73 -8.43 7.97
C ALA A 219 -15.82 -9.63 7.02
N ALA A 220 -15.54 -9.43 5.73
CA ALA A 220 -15.60 -10.46 4.69
C ALA A 220 -14.50 -10.22 3.65
N ALA A 221 -13.22 -10.39 4.03
CA ALA A 221 -12.15 -10.19 3.08
C ALA A 221 -12.13 -11.32 2.03
N ASP A 222 -12.16 -10.93 0.76
CA ASP A 222 -12.06 -11.82 -0.39
C ASP A 222 -10.59 -12.09 -0.75
N TYR A 223 -9.74 -11.07 -0.60
CA TYR A 223 -8.34 -11.13 -1.03
C TYR A 223 -7.39 -10.52 -0.01
N VAL A 224 -6.20 -11.10 0.08
CA VAL A 224 -5.02 -10.48 0.67
C VAL A 224 -4.09 -10.13 -0.48
N HIS A 225 -3.77 -8.84 -0.64
CA HIS A 225 -2.75 -8.38 -1.58
C HIS A 225 -1.46 -8.06 -0.84
N ALA A 226 -0.34 -8.45 -1.42
CA ALA A 226 0.96 -7.95 -1.06
C ALA A 226 1.09 -6.50 -1.53
N ILE A 227 1.52 -5.61 -0.64
CA ILE A 227 1.87 -4.24 -1.00
C ILE A 227 3.39 -4.19 -1.17
N ARG A 228 3.82 -3.59 -2.27
CA ARG A 228 5.24 -3.38 -2.55
C ARG A 228 5.65 -1.96 -2.25
N GLN A 229 6.95 -1.76 -2.05
CA GLN A 229 7.55 -0.45 -1.98
C GLN A 229 8.57 -0.32 -3.09
N ALA A 230 8.49 0.81 -3.81
CA ALA A 230 9.47 1.14 -4.82
C ALA A 230 9.79 2.63 -4.81
N GLU A 231 10.97 2.98 -5.31
CA GLU A 231 11.39 4.36 -5.44
C GLU A 231 10.62 5.04 -6.58
N VAL A 232 10.07 6.22 -6.28
CA VAL A 232 9.32 7.03 -7.23
C VAL A 232 9.78 8.47 -7.19
N LEU A 233 9.73 9.14 -8.34
CA LEU A 233 9.83 10.57 -8.48
C LEU A 233 8.44 11.19 -8.34
N ILE A 234 8.25 12.12 -7.40
CA ILE A 234 7.00 12.87 -7.26
C ILE A 234 6.84 13.79 -8.48
N VAL A 235 5.82 13.54 -9.30
CA VAL A 235 5.49 14.39 -10.45
C VAL A 235 4.37 15.35 -10.06
N LYS A 236 4.57 16.62 -10.39
CA LYS A 236 3.54 17.67 -10.33
C LYS A 236 3.22 18.16 -11.73
#